data_AF-A0A2S9FI21-F1
#
_entry.id   AF-A0A2S9FI21-F1
#
_cell.length_a   1.000
_cell.length_b   1.000
_cell.length_c   1.000
_cell.angle_alpha   90.00
_cell.angle_beta   90.00
_cell.angle_gamma   90.00
#
_symmetry.space_group_name_H-M   'P 1'
#
loop_
_entity.id
_entity.type
_entity.pdbx_description
1 polymer ?
#
loop_
_entity_poly.entity_id
_entity_poly.type
_entity_poly.pdbx_seq_one_letter_code
_entity_poly.pdbx_strand_id
1 'polypeptide(L)'
;MSTPRSKGPIQRLVTSGTFELDGGSWDVDNNIWVVGDDKEVVVFDAAHTAAPIIDAVGGRHVLAVVCTHGHNDHVTVAPELGNALDAPVLLHPADEVLWRMTHPDSDFRSIADG
;
A
#
# COMPACT_ATOMS: atom_id res chain seq x y z
N MET A 1 0.40 16.23 -29.87
CA MET A 1 0.09 15.64 -28.55
C MET A 1 1.41 15.21 -27.94
N SER A 2 1.81 15.77 -26.80
CA SER A 2 3.01 15.30 -26.09
C SER A 2 2.69 13.93 -25.52
N THR A 3 3.47 12.92 -25.85
CA THR A 3 3.48 11.66 -25.09
C THR A 3 3.68 12.01 -23.61
N PRO A 4 2.88 11.47 -22.68
CA PRO A 4 3.16 11.59 -21.26
C PRO A 4 4.59 11.09 -21.01
N ARG A 5 5.39 11.83 -20.24
CA ARG A 5 6.66 11.30 -19.76
C ARG A 5 6.35 9.99 -19.02
N SER A 6 7.06 8.91 -19.37
CA SER A 6 7.00 7.68 -18.59
C SER A 6 7.30 8.04 -17.14
N LYS A 7 6.41 7.66 -16.22
CA LYS A 7 6.71 7.75 -14.78
C LYS A 7 8.00 6.95 -14.56
N GLY A 8 8.95 7.54 -13.84
CA GLY A 8 10.25 6.89 -13.60
C GLY A 8 10.08 5.53 -12.91
N PRO A 9 11.13 4.68 -12.91
CA PRO A 9 11.03 3.32 -12.38
C PRO A 9 10.72 3.27 -10.88
N ILE A 10 10.85 4.40 -10.19
CA ILE A 10 10.56 4.58 -8.78
C ILE A 10 9.76 5.88 -8.65
N GLN A 11 8.56 5.79 -8.09
CA GLN A 11 7.71 6.93 -7.79
C GLN A 11 7.38 6.95 -6.31
N ARG A 12 7.64 8.09 -5.66
CA ARG A 12 7.16 8.38 -4.31
C ARG A 12 5.85 9.16 -4.39
N LEU A 13 4.90 8.82 -3.54
CA LEU A 13 3.75 9.66 -3.24
C LEU A 13 3.56 9.74 -1.72
N VAL A 14 2.76 10.71 -1.28
CA VAL A 14 2.43 10.93 0.13
C VAL A 14 0.91 10.94 0.26
N THR A 15 0.40 10.24 1.27
CA THR A 15 -0.97 10.39 1.74
C THR A 15 -0.95 10.78 3.20
N SER A 16 -1.94 11.55 3.64
CA SER A 16 -2.05 12.02 5.02
C SER A 16 -3.26 11.40 5.70
N GLY A 17 -3.14 11.12 7.00
CA GLY A 17 -4.20 10.55 7.82
C GLY A 17 -3.72 10.39 9.25
N THR A 18 -4.27 9.43 9.99
CA THR A 18 -3.94 9.21 11.40
C THR A 18 -3.18 7.91 11.61
N PHE A 19 -2.18 7.94 12.49
CA PHE A 19 -1.59 6.75 13.10
C PHE A 19 -2.22 6.53 14.47
N GLU A 20 -2.61 5.31 14.80
CA GLU A 20 -3.24 4.96 16.08
C GLU A 20 -2.52 3.80 16.75
N LEU A 21 -2.06 4.01 17.98
CA LEU A 21 -1.37 2.99 18.78
C LEU A 21 -1.52 3.30 20.28
N ASP A 22 -1.77 2.26 21.08
CA ASP A 22 -1.87 2.33 22.55
C ASP A 22 -2.82 3.44 23.07
N GLY A 23 -3.90 3.69 22.33
CA GLY A 23 -4.90 4.73 22.66
C GLY A 23 -4.50 6.15 22.29
N GLY A 24 -3.33 6.35 21.67
CA GLY A 24 -2.96 7.61 21.04
C GLY A 24 -3.39 7.68 19.57
N SER A 25 -3.51 8.90 19.07
CA SER A 25 -3.81 9.22 17.66
C SER A 25 -3.01 10.44 17.24
N TRP A 26 -2.34 10.36 16.08
CA TRP A 26 -1.45 11.41 15.58
C TRP A 26 -1.65 11.62 14.08
N ASP A 27 -1.74 12.88 13.66
CA ASP A 27 -1.71 13.24 12.24
C ASP A 27 -0.32 12.95 11.66
N VAL A 28 -0.29 12.20 10.56
CA VAL A 28 0.95 11.76 9.91
C VAL A 28 0.86 11.86 8.39
N ASP A 29 2.04 12.03 7.79
CA ASP A 29 2.25 11.91 6.35
C ASP A 29 3.05 10.62 6.09
N ASN A 30 2.44 9.66 5.38
CA ASN A 30 3.10 8.40 5.03
C ASN A 30 3.55 8.42 3.58
N ASN A 31 4.77 7.94 3.35
CA ASN A 31 5.27 7.72 1.99
C ASN A 31 4.76 6.38 1.48
N ILE A 32 4.28 6.37 0.25
CA ILE A 32 4.01 5.15 -0.52
C ILE A 32 4.99 5.15 -1.69
N TRP A 33 5.45 3.96 -2.08
CA TRP A 33 6.32 3.79 -3.24
C TRP A 33 5.68 2.89 -4.28
N VAL A 34 5.73 3.33 -5.55
CA VAL A 34 5.41 2.50 -6.71
C VAL A 34 6.72 2.24 -7.44
N VAL A 35 7.12 0.98 -7.52
CA VAL A 35 8.43 0.56 -8.05
C VAL A 35 8.22 -0.47 -9.16
N GLY A 36 8.83 -0.26 -10.32
CA GLY A 36 8.71 -1.16 -11.47
C GLY A 36 8.98 -0.45 -12.79
N ASP A 37 8.40 -0.95 -13.87
CA ASP A 37 8.56 -0.39 -15.21
C ASP A 37 7.25 0.18 -15.77
N ASP A 38 7.11 0.23 -17.10
CA ASP A 38 5.94 0.72 -17.80
C ASP A 38 4.79 -0.30 -17.88
N LYS A 39 5.02 -1.55 -17.46
CA LYS A 39 4.06 -2.66 -17.51
C LYS A 39 3.70 -3.18 -16.14
N GLU A 40 4.70 -3.41 -15.30
CA GLU A 40 4.53 -4.11 -14.02
C GLU A 40 5.13 -3.31 -12.87
N VAL A 41 4.43 -3.30 -11.73
CA VAL A 41 4.88 -2.59 -10.52
C VAL A 41 4.56 -3.36 -9.25
N VAL A 42 5.32 -3.04 -8.20
CA VAL A 42 5.00 -3.35 -6.81
C VAL A 42 4.68 -2.04 -6.10
N VAL A 43 3.64 -2.06 -5.27
CA VAL A 43 3.30 -0.94 -4.38
C VAL A 43 3.80 -1.27 -2.98
N PHE A 44 4.54 -0.36 -2.34
CA PHE A 44 4.97 -0.49 -0.96
C PHE A 44 4.19 0.47 -0.07
N ASP A 45 3.50 -0.12 0.90
CA ASP A 45 2.51 0.46 1.80
C ASP A 45 1.23 0.95 1.11
N ALA A 46 0.13 0.90 1.85
CA ALA A 46 -1.19 1.31 1.41
C ALA A 46 -1.85 2.07 2.57
N ALA A 47 -1.31 3.26 2.82
CA ALA A 47 -1.62 4.12 3.95
C ALA A 47 -3.07 4.66 3.93
N HIS A 48 -3.29 5.93 3.63
CA HIS A 48 -4.54 6.60 4.04
C HIS A 48 -5.61 6.74 2.96
N THR A 49 -5.26 6.70 1.68
CA THR A 49 -6.23 6.90 0.58
C THR A 49 -5.81 6.14 -0.66
N ALA A 50 -6.69 5.31 -1.21
CA ALA A 50 -6.38 4.45 -2.35
C ALA A 50 -6.26 5.20 -3.68
N ALA A 51 -7.13 6.19 -3.94
CA ALA A 51 -7.23 6.86 -5.25
C ALA A 51 -5.89 7.46 -5.74
N PRO A 52 -5.10 8.20 -4.93
CA PRO A 52 -3.79 8.68 -5.36
C PRO A 52 -2.81 7.56 -5.73
N ILE A 53 -2.91 6.40 -5.06
CA ILE A 53 -2.05 5.23 -5.34
C ILE A 53 -2.47 4.59 -6.67
N ILE A 54 -3.77 4.42 -6.91
CA ILE A 54 -4.33 3.90 -8.17
C ILE A 54 -3.92 4.81 -9.35
N ASP A 55 -4.04 6.12 -9.18
CA ASP A 55 -3.61 7.10 -10.17
C ASP A 55 -2.10 7.04 -10.42
N ALA A 56 -1.29 6.81 -9.36
CA ALA A 56 0.15 6.61 -9.46
C ALA A 56 0.49 5.34 -10.25
N VAL A 57 -0.18 4.22 -9.96
CA VAL A 57 -0.08 2.96 -10.73
C VAL A 57 -0.42 3.19 -12.20
N GLY A 58 -1.47 3.96 -12.51
CA GLY A 58 -1.75 4.41 -13.88
C GLY A 58 -2.00 3.27 -14.87
N GLY A 59 -2.71 2.23 -14.42
CA GLY A 59 -3.10 1.08 -15.25
C GLY A 59 -2.02 0.02 -15.48
N ARG A 60 -0.84 0.16 -14.87
CA ARG A 60 0.18 -0.90 -14.84
C ARG A 60 -0.32 -2.10 -14.03
N HIS A 61 0.12 -3.30 -14.40
CA HIS A 61 -0.19 -4.52 -13.66
C HIS A 61 0.53 -4.49 -12.30
N VAL A 62 -0.22 -4.65 -11.21
CA VAL A 62 0.36 -4.65 -9.87
C VAL A 62 0.61 -6.08 -9.44
N LEU A 63 1.89 -6.42 -9.25
CA LEU A 63 2.31 -7.76 -8.86
C LEU A 63 1.97 -8.04 -7.38
N ALA A 64 2.07 -7.02 -6.54
CA ALA A 64 1.75 -7.07 -5.12
C ALA A 64 1.58 -5.67 -4.53
N VAL A 65 0.77 -5.59 -3.48
CA VAL A 65 0.81 -4.54 -2.47
C VAL A 65 1.57 -5.10 -1.27
N VAL A 66 2.75 -4.58 -1.00
CA VAL A 66 3.62 -5.03 0.09
C VAL A 66 3.50 -4.05 1.25
N CYS A 67 2.90 -4.50 2.35
CA CYS A 67 2.87 -3.74 3.59
C CYS A 67 4.18 -3.99 4.36
N THR A 68 4.88 -2.90 4.71
CA THR A 68 6.16 -2.99 5.42
C THR A 68 6.02 -3.52 6.85
N HIS A 69 4.89 -3.23 7.50
CA HIS A 69 4.46 -3.77 8.79
C HIS A 69 2.96 -3.50 9.02
N GLY A 70 2.39 -3.94 10.14
CA GLY A 70 0.93 -4.01 10.34
C GLY A 70 0.24 -2.77 10.93
N HIS A 71 0.94 -1.68 11.22
CA HIS A 71 0.28 -0.48 11.76
C HIS A 71 -0.70 0.14 10.75
N ASN A 72 -1.76 0.77 11.28
CA ASN A 72 -2.87 1.27 10.47
C ASN A 72 -2.40 2.28 9.41
N ASP A 73 -1.40 3.11 9.71
CA ASP A 73 -0.87 4.12 8.80
C ASP A 73 -0.05 3.54 7.63
N HIS A 74 0.19 2.23 7.60
CA HIS A 74 0.80 1.52 6.47
C HIS A 74 -0.16 0.56 5.76
N VAL A 75 -1.30 0.22 6.36
CA VAL A 75 -2.21 -0.81 5.85
C VAL A 75 -3.65 -0.37 5.63
N THR A 76 -4.05 0.85 6.04
CA THR A 76 -5.47 1.25 6.11
C THR A 76 -6.25 1.03 4.81
N VAL A 77 -5.66 1.25 3.63
CA VAL A 77 -6.33 0.98 2.35
C VAL A 77 -5.83 -0.27 1.64
N ALA A 78 -5.04 -1.12 2.30
CA ALA A 78 -4.45 -2.31 1.67
C ALA A 78 -5.51 -3.28 1.08
N PRO A 79 -6.60 -3.65 1.78
CA PRO A 79 -7.64 -4.50 1.19
C PRO A 79 -8.37 -3.84 0.02
N GLU A 80 -8.69 -2.55 0.14
CA GLU A 80 -9.32 -1.77 -0.95
C GLU A 80 -8.43 -1.76 -2.19
N LEU A 81 -7.14 -1.47 -2.00
CA LEU A 81 -6.15 -1.38 -3.08
C LEU A 81 -5.90 -2.74 -3.74
N GLY A 82 -5.77 -3.81 -2.94
CA GLY A 82 -5.60 -5.17 -3.44
C GLY A 82 -6.79 -5.60 -4.30
N ASN A 83 -8.02 -5.32 -3.86
CA ASN A 83 -9.23 -5.59 -4.63
C ASN A 83 -9.31 -4.74 -5.91
N ALA A 84 -9.04 -3.44 -5.82
CA ALA A 84 -9.15 -2.51 -6.94
C ALA A 84 -8.13 -2.80 -8.06
N LEU A 85 -6.96 -3.32 -7.70
CA LEU A 85 -5.85 -3.58 -8.62
C LEU A 85 -5.66 -5.07 -8.96
N ASP A 86 -6.54 -5.94 -8.46
CA ASP A 86 -6.45 -7.41 -8.59
C ASP A 86 -5.06 -7.94 -8.20
N ALA A 87 -4.57 -7.46 -7.06
CA ALA A 87 -3.22 -7.72 -6.57
C ALA A 87 -3.23 -8.31 -5.15
N PRO A 88 -2.35 -9.27 -4.84
CA PRO A 88 -2.23 -9.79 -3.49
C PRO A 88 -1.67 -8.73 -2.54
N VAL A 89 -2.26 -8.64 -1.35
CA VAL A 89 -1.68 -7.90 -0.22
C VAL A 89 -0.73 -8.83 0.54
N LEU A 90 0.54 -8.44 0.65
CA LEU A 90 1.59 -9.18 1.32
C LEU A 90 1.96 -8.50 2.64
N LEU A 91 2.07 -9.28 3.71
CA LEU A 91 2.50 -8.80 5.03
C LEU A 91 3.22 -9.93 5.78
N HIS A 92 4.16 -9.58 6.66
CA HIS A 92 4.83 -10.54 7.51
C HIS A 92 3.85 -11.10 8.58
N PRO A 93 3.81 -12.42 8.84
CA PRO A 93 2.82 -13.01 9.76
C PRO A 93 2.94 -12.52 11.21
N ALA A 94 4.11 -12.04 11.64
CA ALA A 94 4.28 -11.45 12.98
C ALA A 94 3.43 -10.18 13.20
N ASP A 95 2.97 -9.54 12.13
CA ASP A 95 2.14 -8.35 12.17
C ASP A 95 0.63 -8.66 12.14
N GLU A 96 0.22 -9.94 12.19
CA GLU A 96 -1.20 -10.32 12.11
C GLU A 96 -2.06 -9.64 13.18
N VAL A 97 -1.55 -9.51 14.42
CA VAL A 97 -2.30 -8.86 15.49
C VAL A 97 -2.61 -7.41 15.15
N LEU A 98 -1.63 -6.66 14.63
CA LEU A 98 -1.81 -5.26 14.21
C LEU A 98 -2.73 -5.17 13.00
N TRP A 99 -2.57 -6.08 12.02
CA TRP A 99 -3.47 -6.16 10.87
C TRP A 99 -4.93 -6.33 11.30
N ARG A 100 -5.22 -7.24 12.21
CA ARG A 100 -6.59 -7.51 12.69
C ARG A 100 -7.21 -6.34 13.46
N MET A 101 -6.39 -5.44 14.03
CA MET A 101 -6.89 -4.23 14.67
C MET A 101 -7.49 -3.25 13.64
N THR A 102 -6.93 -3.19 12.43
CA THR A 102 -7.44 -2.34 11.34
C THR A 102 -8.45 -3.09 10.45
N HIS A 103 -8.20 -4.36 10.17
CA HIS A 103 -8.90 -5.18 9.19
C HIS A 103 -9.39 -6.50 9.81
N PRO A 104 -10.41 -6.47 10.68
CA PRO A 104 -10.88 -7.66 11.40
C PRO A 104 -11.41 -8.75 10.45
N ASP A 105 -11.96 -8.36 9.30
CA ASP A 105 -12.67 -9.24 8.37
C ASP A 105 -11.95 -9.45 7.02
N SER A 106 -10.72 -8.95 6.85
CA SER A 106 -9.96 -9.11 5.60
C SER A 106 -8.68 -9.88 5.84
N ASP A 107 -8.33 -10.81 4.96
CA ASP A 107 -7.07 -11.56 5.04
C ASP A 107 -5.95 -10.89 4.25
N PHE A 108 -4.71 -11.24 4.59
CA PHE A 108 -3.51 -10.94 3.82
C PHE A 108 -2.80 -12.25 3.45
N ARG A 109 -1.95 -12.21 2.41
CA ARG A 109 -1.07 -13.34 2.09
C ARG A 109 0.23 -13.19 2.87
N SER A 110 0.51 -14.12 3.76
CA SER A 110 1.73 -14.09 4.57
C SER A 110 2.99 -14.28 3.71
N ILE A 111 4.04 -13.53 4.02
CA ILE A 111 5.40 -13.73 3.52
C ILE A 111 6.36 -13.77 4.71
N ALA A 112 7.10 -14.88 4.86
CA ALA A 112 7.99 -15.09 6.01
C ALA A 112 9.48 -15.07 5.63
N ASP A 113 9.80 -15.29 4.35
CA ASP A 113 11.15 -15.27 3.80
C ASP A 113 11.16 -14.36 2.55
N GLY A 114 12.11 -13.43 2.49
CA GLY A 114 12.35 -12.51 1.36
C GLY A 114 13.68 -12.78 0.68
#